data_AF-A0A372QE77-F1
#
_entry.id   AF-A0A372QE77-F1
#
_cell.length_a   1.000
_cell.length_b   1.000
_cell.length_c   1.000
_cell.angle_alpha   90.00
_cell.angle_beta   90.00
_cell.angle_gamma   90.00
#
_symmetry.space_group_name_H-M   'P 1'
#
loop_
_entity.id
_entity.type
_entity.pdbx_description
1 polymer ?
#
loop_
_entity_poly.entity_id
_entity_poly.type
_entity_poly.pdbx_seq_one_letter_code
_entity_poly.pdbx_strand_id
1 'polypeptide(L)'
;MELETVAKKCENKDEPIKQQLYSDKFSVSRLHLCYTQGINIINLFYMENGLKITTKKFDELKQIYLLEFIDSDKKLFIIGECLKGNIVSIIWDIYNTAKRKQIELDNFPINKFKTLKAFLARTSGNILQIKDDGMIYPVLKKVETKLVEEWEKENFEKKEISIYSADDKKMICTEPWMLGVYPEKYYCLYHNKEGSITETLQLIVGRSTVQIWHQINSDDENIDKDDLPNKGEPFLEYIWTNRIPIDQERKKTGLRIEPSESYVTSNGSHDTLNDKLNDFHLKVYWYERKDKKENANITEEDKEIDDIEERKKDIKDSVKVKRKEKAIEKKDIIEKFYAIRHACRALEHLNKRYISNRLANNYIRIHKYEKIIGYIKHIIWKFAKHEPENFKLLCVRYNIMKILILSDCDHLIKFILFGDEKLDDYNENFKGQKEVEPRYIPSNKLWPRKKFLIDDDLYFNKGNGKPKDNDKLKDNEKIEPKNNMELAIYHCRGKS
;
A
#
# COMPACT_ATOMS: atom_id res chain seq x y z
N MET A 1 31.35 21.86 48.77
CA MET A 1 32.12 21.74 47.52
C MET A 1 31.13 21.88 46.38
N GLU A 2 30.93 23.12 45.93
CA GLU A 2 30.12 23.42 44.76
C GLU A 2 31.07 23.60 43.57
N LEU A 3 30.83 22.87 42.49
CA LEU A 3 31.64 22.93 41.27
C LEU A 3 31.17 24.11 40.43
N GLU A 4 31.90 25.22 40.50
CA GLU A 4 31.81 26.32 39.52
C GLU A 4 32.30 25.82 38.16
N THR A 5 31.41 25.76 37.18
CA THR A 5 31.78 25.56 35.78
C THR A 5 31.82 26.92 35.08
N VAL A 6 33.03 27.44 34.91
CA VAL A 6 33.31 28.68 34.16
C VAL A 6 33.10 28.40 32.67
N ALA A 7 31.98 28.87 32.11
CA ALA A 7 31.76 28.89 30.67
C ALA A 7 32.67 29.95 30.02
N LYS A 8 33.75 29.52 29.36
CA LYS A 8 34.59 30.39 28.52
C LYS A 8 33.79 30.82 27.29
N LYS A 9 33.52 32.11 27.18
CA LYS A 9 32.94 32.76 26.00
C LYS A 9 34.06 32.97 24.98
N CYS A 10 34.13 32.14 23.94
CA CYS A 10 35.01 32.40 22.80
C CYS A 10 34.35 33.45 21.89
N GLU A 11 34.88 34.66 21.87
CA GLU A 11 34.60 35.66 20.84
C GLU A 11 35.49 35.41 19.62
N ASN A 12 35.05 34.52 18.71
CA ASN A 12 35.49 34.53 17.32
C ASN A 12 34.30 34.99 16.47
N LYS A 13 34.35 36.25 16.02
CA LYS A 13 33.20 36.94 15.39
C LYS A 13 32.95 36.58 13.92
N ASP A 14 33.75 35.69 13.31
CA ASP A 14 33.60 35.28 11.90
C ASP A 14 33.23 33.80 11.70
N GLU A 15 33.18 32.98 12.76
CA GLU A 15 32.68 31.59 12.70
C GLU A 15 31.15 31.39 12.75
N PRO A 16 30.28 32.31 13.23
CA PRO A 16 28.85 31.99 13.38
C PRO A 16 28.09 31.96 12.04
N ILE A 17 28.68 32.51 10.96
CA ILE A 17 28.01 32.67 9.66
C ILE A 17 27.93 31.33 8.91
N LYS A 18 28.96 30.47 9.02
CA LYS A 18 28.94 29.12 8.40
C LYS A 18 28.03 28.14 9.14
N GLN A 19 27.90 28.26 10.47
CA GLN A 19 27.02 27.40 11.27
C GLN A 19 25.52 27.67 11.02
N GLN A 20 25.15 28.88 10.60
CA GLN A 20 23.75 29.22 10.26
C GLN A 20 23.32 28.75 8.86
N LEU A 21 24.28 28.54 7.94
CA LEU A 21 24.04 28.03 6.59
C LEU A 21 23.70 26.52 6.56
N TYR A 22 24.04 25.77 7.61
CA TYR A 22 23.80 24.33 7.71
C TYR A 22 23.19 23.97 9.06
N SER A 23 22.13 24.69 9.46
CA SER A 23 21.44 24.36 10.70
C SER A 23 20.62 23.09 10.54
N ASP A 24 20.77 22.15 11.47
CA ASP A 24 19.95 20.95 11.57
C ASP A 24 18.45 21.27 11.51
N LYS A 25 17.73 20.58 10.63
CA LYS A 25 16.27 20.61 10.56
C LYS A 25 15.75 19.21 10.81
N PHE A 26 14.68 19.12 11.59
CA PHE A 26 13.98 17.86 11.77
C PHE A 26 12.47 18.06 11.82
N SER A 27 11.77 17.01 11.41
CA SER A 27 10.34 16.87 11.58
C SER A 27 10.05 15.53 12.22
N VAL A 28 9.05 15.50 13.11
CA VAL A 28 8.65 14.29 13.83
C VAL A 28 7.22 13.98 13.44
N SER A 29 7.04 12.80 12.84
CA SER A 29 5.73 12.19 12.66
C SER A 29 5.45 11.20 13.79
N ARG A 30 4.32 10.50 13.70
CA ARG A 30 3.96 9.51 14.72
C ARG A 30 4.95 8.35 14.86
N LEU A 31 5.52 7.87 13.75
CA LEU A 31 6.46 6.73 13.74
C LEU A 31 7.83 7.05 13.10
N HIS A 32 7.97 8.18 12.42
CA HIS A 32 9.19 8.55 11.71
C HIS A 32 9.78 9.85 12.25
N LEU A 33 11.10 9.87 12.39
CA LEU A 33 11.91 11.07 12.52
C LEU A 33 12.52 11.37 11.16
N CYS A 34 12.34 12.60 10.70
CA CYS A 34 12.97 13.12 9.50
C CYS A 34 14.05 14.12 9.91
N TYR A 35 15.27 13.98 9.40
CA TYR A 35 16.39 14.83 9.75
C TYR A 35 17.24 15.20 8.53
N THR A 36 17.70 16.44 8.51
CA THR A 36 18.67 16.96 7.55
C THR A 36 19.60 17.95 8.24
N GLN A 37 20.86 18.01 7.79
CA GLN A 37 21.84 19.04 8.19
C GLN A 37 21.63 20.38 7.46
N GLY A 38 20.47 20.57 6.82
CA GLY A 38 20.18 21.74 6.00
C GLY A 38 20.75 21.67 4.58
N ILE A 39 21.55 20.64 4.27
CA ILE A 39 21.92 20.24 2.91
C ILE A 39 20.72 19.60 2.17
N ASN A 40 20.93 19.20 0.93
CA ASN A 40 19.92 18.59 0.07
C ASN A 40 19.67 17.09 0.33
N ILE A 41 20.08 16.59 1.50
CA ILE A 41 19.93 15.19 1.89
C ILE A 41 18.99 15.11 3.09
N ILE A 42 18.00 14.23 2.99
CA ILE A 42 17.04 13.91 4.05
C ILE A 42 17.25 12.46 4.48
N ASN A 43 17.37 12.25 5.79
CA ASN A 43 17.40 10.93 6.40
C ASN A 43 16.09 10.68 7.15
N LEU A 44 15.50 9.50 6.94
CA LEU A 44 14.33 9.03 7.66
C LEU A 44 14.74 7.92 8.64
N PHE A 45 14.26 8.02 9.88
CA PHE A 45 14.54 7.08 10.96
C PHE A 45 13.25 6.63 11.63
N TYR A 46 13.26 5.43 12.22
CA TYR A 46 12.20 4.97 13.09
C TYR A 46 12.28 5.65 14.45
N MET A 47 11.15 6.18 14.92
CA MET A 47 11.05 6.71 16.29
C MET A 47 11.14 5.63 17.36
N GLU A 48 10.84 4.37 17.04
CA GLU A 48 10.80 3.29 18.02
C GLU A 48 12.19 2.82 18.47
N ASN A 49 13.11 2.65 17.51
CA ASN A 49 14.43 2.06 17.76
C ASN A 49 15.58 2.87 17.16
N GLY A 50 15.31 4.06 16.59
CA GLY A 50 16.32 4.93 16.01
C GLY A 50 16.94 4.42 14.70
N LEU A 51 16.53 3.26 14.19
CA LEU A 51 17.12 2.70 12.98
C LEU A 51 16.77 3.55 11.77
N LYS A 52 17.76 3.75 10.92
CA LYS A 52 17.62 4.46 9.65
C LYS A 52 16.80 3.62 8.68
N ILE A 53 15.81 4.27 8.07
CA ILE A 53 14.90 3.65 7.09
C ILE A 53 15.45 3.83 5.68
N THR A 54 15.73 5.08 5.31
CA THR A 54 16.20 5.47 3.97
C THR A 54 16.89 6.84 4.03
N THR A 55 17.67 7.13 2.99
CA THR A 55 18.19 8.46 2.68
C THR A 55 17.69 8.89 1.31
N LYS A 56 17.20 10.12 1.20
CA LYS A 56 16.84 10.71 -0.08
C LYS A 56 17.64 11.99 -0.32
N LYS A 57 18.24 12.07 -1.51
CA LYS A 57 18.90 13.26 -2.02
C LYS A 57 17.97 14.02 -2.98
N PHE A 58 17.97 15.34 -2.88
CA PHE A 58 17.20 16.26 -3.71
C PHE A 58 18.18 17.14 -4.50
N ASP A 59 18.67 16.64 -5.64
CA ASP A 59 19.68 17.35 -6.42
C ASP A 59 19.19 18.72 -6.94
N GLU A 60 17.86 18.90 -7.08
CA GLU A 60 17.24 20.20 -7.41
C GLU A 60 17.41 21.27 -6.31
N LEU A 61 17.70 20.86 -5.08
CA LEU A 61 17.85 21.73 -3.92
C LEU A 61 19.33 21.95 -3.60
N LYS A 62 19.67 23.20 -3.29
CA LYS A 62 20.93 23.60 -2.69
C LYS A 62 20.88 23.49 -1.17
N GLN A 63 19.78 23.94 -0.57
CA GLN A 63 19.61 24.01 0.88
C GLN A 63 18.16 23.72 1.26
N ILE A 64 17.96 23.00 2.37
CA ILE A 64 16.64 22.73 2.95
C ILE A 64 16.41 23.61 4.16
N TYR A 65 15.28 24.34 4.16
CA TYR A 65 14.91 25.25 5.23
C TYR A 65 13.86 24.67 6.18
N LEU A 66 12.90 23.90 5.66
CA LEU A 66 11.80 23.35 6.42
C LEU A 66 11.42 21.96 5.93
N LEU A 67 11.06 21.11 6.89
CA LEU A 67 10.50 19.78 6.71
C LEU A 67 9.25 19.66 7.59
N GLU A 68 8.14 19.22 7.02
CA GLU A 68 6.93 18.91 7.79
C GLU A 68 6.19 17.72 7.18
N PHE A 69 5.77 16.78 8.02
CA PHE A 69 4.91 15.69 7.57
C PHE A 69 3.48 16.17 7.35
N ILE A 70 2.88 15.77 6.23
CA ILE A 70 1.50 16.11 5.84
C ILE A 70 0.75 14.86 5.36
N ASP A 71 -0.55 14.99 5.10
CA ASP A 71 -1.41 13.88 4.63
C ASP A 71 -1.30 12.63 5.52
N SER A 72 -1.49 12.82 6.82
CA SER A 72 -1.39 11.75 7.83
C SER A 72 -0.04 11.01 7.79
N ASP A 73 1.05 11.75 7.58
CA ASP A 73 2.43 11.27 7.52
C ASP A 73 2.76 10.45 6.25
N LYS A 74 1.97 10.60 5.17
CA LYS A 74 2.25 9.98 3.87
C LYS A 74 3.24 10.77 3.02
N LYS A 75 3.20 12.09 3.14
CA LYS A 75 3.99 13.00 2.33
C LYS A 75 4.83 13.88 3.23
N LEU A 76 5.98 14.26 2.74
CA LEU A 76 6.86 15.22 3.36
C LEU A 76 6.79 16.51 2.56
N PHE A 77 6.37 17.58 3.20
CA PHE A 77 6.44 18.92 2.65
C PHE A 77 7.80 19.53 2.96
N ILE A 78 8.48 19.98 1.91
CA ILE A 78 9.85 20.49 1.96
C ILE A 78 9.82 21.92 1.41
N ILE A 79 10.43 22.86 2.14
CA ILE A 79 10.77 24.19 1.59
C ILE A 79 12.29 24.27 1.53
N GLY A 80 12.81 24.62 0.35
CA GLY A 80 14.24 24.77 0.13
C GLY A 80 14.59 25.82 -0.92
N GLU A 81 15.88 26.12 -1.02
CA GLU A 81 16.47 26.95 -2.07
C GLU A 81 16.92 26.05 -3.21
N CYS A 82 16.50 26.35 -4.44
CA CYS A 82 17.00 25.66 -5.62
C CYS A 82 18.40 26.16 -6.02
N LEU A 83 19.07 25.46 -6.93
CA LEU A 83 20.41 25.86 -7.41
C LEU A 83 20.44 27.28 -8.03
N LYS A 84 19.31 27.77 -8.55
CA LYS A 84 19.17 29.11 -9.13
C LYS A 84 18.95 30.22 -8.07
N GLY A 85 18.78 29.86 -6.79
CA GLY A 85 18.57 30.79 -5.69
C GLY A 85 17.09 31.10 -5.37
N ASN A 86 16.14 30.50 -6.09
CA ASN A 86 14.71 30.68 -5.84
C ASN A 86 14.23 29.72 -4.74
N ILE A 87 13.23 30.15 -3.96
CA ILE A 87 12.60 29.31 -2.95
C ILE A 87 11.51 28.47 -3.60
N VAL A 88 11.60 27.16 -3.39
CA VAL A 88 10.68 26.20 -3.96
C VAL A 88 10.09 25.34 -2.86
N SER A 89 8.84 24.94 -3.06
CA SER A 89 8.21 23.89 -2.28
C SER A 89 8.23 22.58 -3.04
N ILE A 90 8.50 21.49 -2.33
CA ILE A 90 8.45 20.14 -2.87
C ILE A 90 7.53 19.32 -1.96
N ILE A 91 6.51 18.70 -2.56
CA ILE A 91 5.74 17.65 -1.90
C ILE A 91 6.34 16.32 -2.34
N TRP A 92 7.00 15.65 -1.41
CA TRP A 92 7.54 14.32 -1.61
C TRP A 92 6.56 13.28 -1.06
N ASP A 93 6.00 12.43 -1.92
CA ASP A 93 5.32 11.22 -1.47
C ASP A 93 6.37 10.19 -1.02
N ILE A 94 6.44 9.95 0.28
CA ILE A 94 7.45 9.08 0.90
C ILE A 94 7.31 7.64 0.38
N TYR A 95 6.10 7.29 -0.06
CA TYR A 95 5.71 5.95 -0.47
C TYR A 95 5.61 5.78 -1.99
N ASN A 96 5.72 6.87 -2.74
CA ASN A 96 5.79 6.88 -4.20
C ASN A 96 6.95 7.77 -4.67
N THR A 97 8.13 7.17 -4.82
CA THR A 97 9.39 7.88 -5.11
C THR A 97 9.48 8.46 -6.52
N ALA A 98 8.58 8.07 -7.44
CA ALA A 98 8.59 8.51 -8.83
C ALA A 98 7.96 9.89 -9.03
N LYS A 99 6.95 10.26 -8.22
CA LYS A 99 6.23 11.53 -8.36
C LYS A 99 6.70 12.55 -7.32
N ARG A 100 7.28 13.64 -7.82
CA ARG A 100 7.59 14.85 -7.04
C ARG A 100 6.95 16.01 -7.75
N LYS A 101 6.15 16.79 -7.03
CA LYS A 101 5.62 18.06 -7.54
C LYS A 101 6.41 19.19 -6.90
N GLN A 102 7.15 19.91 -7.74
CA GLN A 102 7.89 21.09 -7.36
C GLN A 102 7.05 22.31 -7.76
N ILE A 103 6.84 23.21 -6.81
CA ILE A 103 6.08 24.44 -7.03
C ILE A 103 6.92 25.61 -6.56
N GLU A 104 7.11 26.57 -7.46
CA GLU A 104 7.77 27.83 -7.15
C GLU A 104 6.87 28.69 -6.26
N LEU A 105 7.47 29.20 -5.16
CA LEU A 105 6.75 29.97 -4.17
C LEU A 105 7.04 31.47 -4.36
N ASP A 106 6.16 32.14 -5.08
CA ASP A 106 6.23 33.60 -5.26
C ASP A 106 5.90 34.34 -3.96
N ASN A 107 6.51 35.52 -3.78
CA ASN A 107 6.33 36.41 -2.61
C ASN A 107 6.86 35.87 -1.28
N PHE A 108 8.00 35.17 -1.29
CA PHE A 108 8.78 34.98 -0.07
C PHE A 108 9.76 36.14 0.13
N PRO A 109 9.83 36.78 1.32
CA PRO A 109 10.78 37.85 1.58
C PRO A 109 12.20 37.27 1.64
N ILE A 110 12.89 37.32 0.50
CA ILE A 110 14.30 36.94 0.40
C ILE A 110 15.12 38.19 0.73
N ASN A 111 15.24 38.49 2.02
CA ASN A 111 16.44 39.18 2.47
C ASN A 111 17.35 38.12 3.10
N LYS A 112 18.38 37.74 2.34
CA LYS A 112 19.31 36.66 2.64
C LYS A 112 19.76 36.75 4.11
N PHE A 113 19.73 35.60 4.79
CA PHE A 113 20.33 35.29 6.10
C PHE A 113 19.54 35.50 7.41
N LYS A 114 18.48 36.32 7.49
CA LYS A 114 17.82 36.60 8.81
C LYS A 114 16.37 36.14 9.01
N THR A 115 15.60 35.81 7.97
CA THR A 115 14.14 35.99 8.05
C THR A 115 13.24 34.78 7.80
N LEU A 116 13.68 33.68 7.18
CA LEU A 116 12.76 32.53 6.95
C LEU A 116 12.27 31.87 8.26
N LYS A 117 13.12 31.80 9.30
CA LYS A 117 12.72 31.34 10.64
C LYS A 117 11.76 32.31 11.35
N ALA A 118 11.84 33.61 11.04
CA ALA A 118 10.99 34.63 11.65
C ALA A 118 9.58 34.64 11.04
N PHE A 119 9.45 34.19 9.79
CA PHE A 119 8.19 34.23 9.06
C PHE A 119 7.46 32.90 8.98
N LEU A 120 8.08 31.76 9.28
CA LEU A 120 7.43 30.45 9.20
C LEU A 120 7.18 29.86 10.59
N ALA A 121 5.91 29.67 10.93
CA ALA A 121 5.47 28.96 12.13
C ALA A 121 4.91 27.58 11.76
N ARG A 122 5.27 26.57 12.55
CA ARG A 122 4.79 25.18 12.41
C ARG A 122 3.72 24.89 13.46
N THR A 123 2.61 24.30 13.03
CA THR A 123 1.57 23.79 13.94
C THR A 123 1.08 22.45 13.40
N SER A 124 1.34 21.34 14.09
CA SER A 124 0.92 19.94 13.76
C SER A 124 0.27 19.72 12.37
N GLY A 125 1.08 19.70 11.31
CA GLY A 125 0.62 19.44 9.93
C GLY A 125 0.14 20.67 9.14
N ASN A 126 0.29 21.87 9.70
CA ASN A 126 0.06 23.17 9.08
C ASN A 126 1.31 24.04 9.17
N ILE A 127 1.52 24.86 8.14
CA ILE A 127 2.61 25.83 8.07
C ILE A 127 2.00 27.20 7.81
N LEU A 128 2.31 28.13 8.70
CA LEU A 128 1.85 29.50 8.65
C LEU A 128 3.01 30.40 8.24
N GLN A 129 2.77 31.26 7.27
CA GLN A 129 3.68 32.33 6.88
C GLN A 129 3.15 33.67 7.41
N ILE A 130 3.97 34.38 8.17
CA ILE A 130 3.74 35.76 8.57
C ILE A 130 4.39 36.64 7.49
N LYS A 131 3.67 37.64 7.00
CA LYS A 131 4.21 38.64 6.06
C LYS A 131 4.74 39.87 6.81
N ASP A 132 5.44 40.74 6.10
CA ASP A 132 5.97 41.99 6.64
C ASP A 132 4.87 42.95 7.15
N ASP A 133 3.64 42.80 6.66
CA ASP A 133 2.43 43.52 7.10
C ASP A 133 1.78 42.91 8.37
N GLY A 134 2.35 41.83 8.91
CA GLY A 134 1.83 41.10 10.08
C GLY A 134 0.69 40.12 9.76
N MET A 135 0.27 39.99 8.50
CA MET A 135 -0.80 39.07 8.11
C MET A 135 -0.30 37.61 8.07
N ILE A 136 -1.16 36.69 8.54
CA ILE A 136 -0.85 35.27 8.65
C ILE A 136 -1.52 34.50 7.51
N TYR A 137 -0.74 33.72 6.76
CA TYR A 137 -1.23 32.93 5.63
C TYR A 137 -0.87 31.44 5.74
N PRO A 138 -1.79 30.52 5.46
CA PRO A 138 -1.49 29.09 5.39
C PRO A 138 -0.74 28.75 4.08
N VAL A 139 0.50 28.27 4.20
CA VAL A 139 1.37 27.94 3.05
C VAL A 139 0.81 26.75 2.28
N LEU A 140 0.37 25.70 2.98
CA LEU A 140 -0.15 24.48 2.33
C LEU A 140 -1.36 24.77 1.46
N LYS A 141 -2.30 25.63 1.92
CA LYS A 141 -3.48 25.99 1.15
C LYS A 141 -3.12 26.68 -0.17
N LYS A 142 -2.13 27.57 -0.17
CA LYS A 142 -1.64 28.25 -1.39
C LYS A 142 -1.05 27.24 -2.39
N VAL A 143 -0.28 26.28 -1.88
CA VAL A 143 0.31 25.20 -2.68
C VAL A 143 -0.78 24.30 -3.25
N GLU A 144 -1.78 23.93 -2.45
CA GLU A 144 -2.94 23.14 -2.87
C GLU A 144 -3.76 23.86 -3.95
N THR A 145 -4.00 25.17 -3.83
CA THR A 145 -4.71 25.95 -4.86
C THR A 145 -3.94 25.97 -6.19
N LYS A 146 -2.62 26.23 -6.16
CA LYS A 146 -1.77 26.16 -7.37
C LYS A 146 -1.80 24.77 -8.01
N LEU A 147 -1.79 23.71 -7.21
CA LEU A 147 -1.89 22.33 -7.69
C LEU A 147 -3.21 22.03 -8.38
N VAL A 148 -4.32 22.57 -7.86
CA VAL A 148 -5.65 22.42 -8.47
C VAL A 148 -5.70 23.17 -9.80
N GLU A 149 -5.19 24.41 -9.85
CA GLU A 149 -5.14 25.20 -11.08
C GLU A 149 -4.29 24.54 -12.18
N GLU A 150 -3.15 23.92 -11.84
CA GLU A 150 -2.35 23.13 -12.79
C GLU A 150 -3.10 21.87 -13.26
N TRP A 151 -3.79 21.19 -12.35
CA TRP A 151 -4.54 19.97 -12.66
C TRP A 151 -5.78 20.23 -13.52
N GLU A 152 -6.44 21.37 -13.35
CA GLU A 152 -7.56 21.82 -14.18
C GLU A 152 -7.10 22.24 -15.59
N LYS A 153 -5.88 22.77 -15.73
CA LYS A 153 -5.29 23.11 -17.04
C LYS A 153 -4.86 21.87 -17.84
N GLU A 154 -4.45 20.80 -17.16
CA GLU A 154 -4.04 19.54 -17.80
C GLU A 154 -5.22 18.64 -18.21
N ASN A 155 -6.41 18.79 -17.61
CA ASN A 155 -7.57 17.93 -17.87
C ASN A 155 -8.68 18.63 -18.65
N PHE A 156 -8.47 18.82 -19.96
CA PHE A 156 -9.58 19.00 -20.91
C PHE A 156 -9.74 17.74 -21.76
N GLU A 157 -10.99 17.34 -21.96
CA GLU A 157 -11.48 16.11 -22.62
C GLU A 157 -11.56 14.84 -21.76
N LYS A 158 -12.53 14.82 -20.83
CA LYS A 158 -13.15 13.56 -20.43
C LYS A 158 -14.04 13.07 -21.58
N LYS A 159 -13.56 12.11 -22.36
CA LYS A 159 -14.43 11.31 -23.24
C LYS A 159 -15.05 10.19 -22.41
N GLU A 160 -16.38 10.15 -22.36
CA GLU A 160 -17.12 8.98 -21.91
C GLU A 160 -16.77 7.80 -22.83
N ILE A 161 -16.18 6.76 -22.25
CA ILE A 161 -16.00 5.49 -22.94
C ILE A 161 -16.63 4.43 -22.05
N SER A 162 -17.63 3.77 -22.61
CA SER A 162 -18.35 2.66 -22.01
C SER A 162 -17.45 1.43 -21.95
N ILE A 163 -17.64 0.64 -20.90
CA ILE A 163 -17.02 -0.66 -20.77
C ILE A 163 -17.70 -1.59 -21.78
N TYR A 164 -17.08 -1.80 -22.95
CA TYR A 164 -17.55 -2.80 -23.90
C TYR A 164 -17.29 -4.19 -23.33
N SER A 165 -18.35 -5.00 -23.17
CA SER A 165 -18.19 -6.45 -23.08
C SER A 165 -17.82 -6.95 -24.46
N ALA A 166 -16.52 -7.04 -24.76
CA ALA A 166 -16.10 -7.83 -25.91
C ALA A 166 -16.49 -9.29 -25.65
N ASP A 167 -17.01 -9.97 -26.67
CA ASP A 167 -17.33 -11.41 -26.70
C ASP A 167 -16.06 -12.30 -26.61
N ASP A 168 -15.11 -11.92 -25.77
CA ASP A 168 -13.82 -12.58 -25.66
C ASP A 168 -13.88 -13.75 -24.68
N LYS A 169 -13.11 -14.79 -25.01
CA LYS A 169 -12.92 -15.98 -24.19
C LYS A 169 -12.24 -15.58 -22.87
N LYS A 170 -12.89 -15.87 -21.75
CA LYS A 170 -12.32 -15.72 -20.40
C LYS A 170 -10.95 -16.42 -20.31
N MET A 171 -9.90 -15.69 -19.94
CA MET A 171 -8.53 -16.21 -19.94
C MET A 171 -8.32 -17.23 -18.80
N ILE A 172 -8.85 -16.94 -17.61
CA ILE A 172 -8.62 -17.71 -16.38
C ILE A 172 -9.90 -17.83 -15.55
N CYS A 173 -10.05 -18.93 -14.80
CA CYS A 173 -11.09 -19.14 -13.80
C CYS A 173 -10.58 -18.75 -12.39
N THR A 174 -11.34 -17.91 -11.68
CA THR A 174 -10.72 -16.72 -11.06
C THR A 174 -10.73 -16.69 -9.53
N GLU A 175 -11.67 -17.37 -8.87
CA GLU A 175 -11.73 -17.43 -7.40
C GLU A 175 -11.98 -18.87 -6.88
N PRO A 176 -10.98 -19.77 -6.94
CA PRO A 176 -11.12 -21.15 -6.51
C PRO A 176 -11.52 -21.30 -5.02
N TRP A 177 -11.28 -20.28 -4.19
CA TRP A 177 -11.63 -20.20 -2.77
C TRP A 177 -13.13 -19.94 -2.50
N MET A 178 -13.95 -19.80 -3.53
CA MET A 178 -15.38 -19.52 -3.40
C MET A 178 -16.24 -20.78 -3.56
N LEU A 179 -17.23 -20.94 -2.68
CA LEU A 179 -18.21 -22.02 -2.75
C LEU A 179 -19.36 -21.63 -3.70
N GLY A 180 -19.47 -22.31 -4.84
CA GLY A 180 -20.57 -22.17 -5.81
C GLY A 180 -20.11 -21.65 -7.19
N VAL A 181 -20.97 -21.78 -8.20
CA VAL A 181 -20.75 -21.19 -9.53
C VAL A 181 -21.34 -19.80 -9.55
N TYR A 182 -20.57 -18.80 -9.97
CA TYR A 182 -21.02 -17.40 -10.03
C TYR A 182 -20.67 -16.77 -11.37
N PRO A 183 -21.54 -15.87 -11.87
CA PRO A 183 -21.20 -15.05 -13.02
C PRO A 183 -20.11 -14.08 -12.59
N GLU A 184 -18.92 -14.29 -13.14
CA GLU A 184 -17.82 -13.34 -13.02
C GLU A 184 -17.93 -12.33 -14.16
N LYS A 185 -17.65 -11.06 -13.86
CA LYS A 185 -17.59 -10.03 -14.88
C LYS A 185 -16.14 -9.85 -15.28
N TYR A 186 -15.84 -10.06 -16.55
CA TYR A 186 -14.52 -9.82 -17.10
C TYR A 186 -14.61 -8.81 -18.23
N TYR A 187 -13.55 -8.04 -18.39
CA TYR A 187 -13.46 -6.95 -19.35
C TYR A 187 -12.07 -6.96 -19.97
N CYS A 188 -12.00 -6.93 -21.29
CA CYS A 188 -10.74 -6.71 -21.99
C CYS A 188 -10.36 -5.24 -21.80
N LEU A 189 -9.26 -4.99 -21.09
CA LEU A 189 -8.72 -3.63 -20.88
C LEU A 189 -7.85 -3.19 -22.05
N TYR A 190 -7.20 -4.15 -22.70
CA TYR A 190 -6.30 -3.91 -23.82
C TYR A 190 -6.09 -5.21 -24.57
N HIS A 191 -6.09 -5.12 -25.90
CA HIS A 191 -5.76 -6.21 -26.81
C HIS A 191 -4.96 -5.63 -27.96
N ASN A 192 -3.79 -6.19 -28.23
CA ASN A 192 -2.99 -5.87 -29.40
C ASN A 192 -2.51 -7.15 -30.08
N LYS A 193 -2.53 -7.16 -31.41
CA LYS A 193 -1.98 -8.25 -32.22
C LYS A 193 -0.97 -7.66 -33.20
N GLU A 194 0.31 -7.86 -32.92
CA GLU A 194 1.42 -7.44 -33.76
C GLU A 194 2.07 -8.68 -34.37
N GLY A 195 1.80 -8.91 -35.67
CA GLY A 195 2.24 -10.13 -36.35
C GLY A 195 1.67 -11.38 -35.70
N SER A 196 2.54 -12.27 -35.22
CA SER A 196 2.18 -13.50 -34.50
C SER A 196 1.98 -13.30 -33.00
N ILE A 197 2.40 -12.17 -32.44
CA ILE A 197 2.34 -11.89 -31.00
C ILE A 197 0.99 -11.25 -30.67
N THR A 198 0.31 -11.81 -29.68
CA THR A 198 -0.93 -11.32 -29.11
C THR A 198 -0.70 -10.93 -27.65
N GLU A 199 -1.03 -9.69 -27.32
CA GLU A 199 -0.93 -9.17 -25.97
C GLU A 199 -2.32 -8.77 -25.46
N THR A 200 -2.66 -9.19 -24.26
CA THR A 200 -3.98 -8.99 -23.66
C THR A 200 -3.89 -8.61 -22.19
N LEU A 201 -4.63 -7.58 -21.80
CA LEU A 201 -4.90 -7.23 -20.40
C LEU A 201 -6.38 -7.45 -20.13
N GLN A 202 -6.70 -8.23 -19.10
CA GLN A 202 -8.08 -8.54 -18.72
C GLN A 202 -8.34 -8.18 -17.25
N LEU A 203 -9.35 -7.34 -17.03
CA LEU A 203 -9.92 -7.06 -15.71
C LEU A 203 -10.93 -8.14 -15.39
N ILE A 204 -10.86 -8.70 -14.19
CA ILE A 204 -11.87 -9.61 -13.68
C ILE A 204 -12.37 -9.11 -12.33
N VAL A 205 -13.67 -8.86 -12.24
CA VAL A 205 -14.37 -8.57 -11.00
C VAL A 205 -15.06 -9.85 -10.55
N GLY A 206 -14.41 -10.53 -9.60
CA GLY A 206 -14.95 -11.69 -8.92
C GLY A 206 -15.92 -11.30 -7.80
N ARG A 207 -16.25 -12.25 -6.93
CA ARG A 207 -17.15 -12.02 -5.81
C ARG A 207 -16.47 -11.33 -4.64
N SER A 208 -15.19 -11.60 -4.41
CA SER A 208 -14.43 -11.02 -3.30
C SER A 208 -13.19 -10.25 -3.75
N THR A 209 -12.82 -10.39 -5.01
CA THR A 209 -11.59 -9.83 -5.57
C THR A 209 -11.82 -9.05 -6.87
N VAL A 210 -10.94 -8.09 -7.11
CA VAL A 210 -10.72 -7.44 -8.41
C VAL A 210 -9.31 -7.81 -8.85
N GLN A 211 -9.16 -8.33 -10.06
CA GLN A 211 -7.90 -8.86 -10.58
C GLN A 211 -7.61 -8.28 -11.97
N ILE A 212 -6.33 -8.00 -12.26
CA ILE A 212 -5.87 -7.66 -13.60
C ILE A 212 -4.85 -8.71 -14.03
N TRP A 213 -5.14 -9.37 -15.14
CA TRP A 213 -4.34 -10.41 -15.74
C TRP A 213 -3.71 -9.91 -17.03
N HIS A 214 -2.48 -10.35 -17.28
CA HIS A 214 -1.71 -10.00 -18.46
C HIS A 214 -1.22 -11.28 -19.15
N GLN A 215 -1.37 -11.34 -20.46
CA GLN A 215 -0.82 -12.42 -21.28
C GLN A 215 -0.18 -11.84 -22.52
N ILE A 216 1.02 -12.32 -22.82
CA ILE A 216 1.71 -12.11 -24.09
C ILE A 216 1.95 -13.50 -24.65
N ASN A 217 1.26 -13.84 -25.73
CA ASN A 217 1.31 -15.17 -26.37
C ASN A 217 1.67 -15.04 -27.85
N SER A 218 2.23 -16.08 -28.45
CA SER A 218 2.49 -16.15 -29.89
C SER A 218 1.72 -17.30 -30.53
N ASP A 219 1.17 -17.05 -31.71
CA ASP A 219 0.60 -18.09 -32.58
C ASP A 219 1.67 -18.75 -33.48
N ASP A 220 2.91 -18.24 -33.49
CA ASP A 220 4.03 -18.77 -34.27
C ASP A 220 4.75 -19.91 -33.52
N GLU A 221 4.69 -21.10 -34.10
CA GLU A 221 5.31 -22.32 -33.56
C GLU A 221 6.85 -22.25 -33.51
N ASN A 222 7.47 -21.32 -34.23
CA ASN A 222 8.93 -21.12 -34.22
C ASN A 222 9.41 -20.29 -33.02
N ILE A 223 8.51 -19.60 -32.31
CA ILE A 223 8.87 -18.84 -31.12
C ILE A 223 8.89 -19.80 -29.94
N ASP A 224 10.06 -19.92 -29.30
CA ASP A 224 10.16 -20.70 -28.07
C ASP A 224 9.27 -20.06 -27.00
N LYS A 225 8.42 -20.88 -26.37
CA LYS A 225 7.56 -20.41 -25.27
C LYS A 225 8.39 -19.91 -24.11
N ASP A 226 9.59 -20.43 -23.89
CA ASP A 226 10.45 -19.99 -22.80
C ASP A 226 10.98 -18.55 -23.00
N ASP A 227 10.94 -18.02 -24.23
CA ASP A 227 11.26 -16.62 -24.52
C ASP A 227 10.08 -15.67 -24.20
N LEU A 228 8.87 -16.21 -24.03
CA LEU A 228 7.67 -15.44 -23.71
C LEU A 228 7.49 -15.26 -22.19
N PRO A 229 6.98 -14.10 -21.75
CA PRO A 229 6.61 -13.88 -20.35
C PRO A 229 5.67 -14.98 -19.84
N ASN A 230 6.04 -15.58 -18.71
CA ASN A 230 5.30 -16.69 -18.10
C ASN A 230 4.97 -17.83 -19.10
N LYS A 231 5.88 -18.11 -20.04
CA LYS A 231 5.74 -19.17 -21.05
C LYS A 231 4.52 -19.02 -21.97
N GLY A 232 4.08 -17.78 -22.20
CA GLY A 232 2.88 -17.47 -22.98
C GLY A 232 1.57 -17.64 -22.20
N GLU A 233 1.61 -18.13 -20.95
CA GLU A 233 0.43 -18.23 -20.09
C GLU A 233 0.12 -16.89 -19.39
N PRO A 234 -1.16 -16.60 -19.07
CA PRO A 234 -1.49 -15.38 -18.36
C PRO A 234 -0.93 -15.36 -16.93
N PHE A 235 -0.48 -14.20 -16.48
CA PHE A 235 0.03 -13.95 -15.13
C PHE A 235 -0.66 -12.73 -14.49
N LEU A 236 -0.64 -12.68 -13.16
CA LEU A 236 -1.34 -11.66 -12.38
C LEU A 236 -0.49 -10.40 -12.24
N GLU A 237 -1.03 -9.24 -12.64
CA GLU A 237 -0.39 -7.93 -12.46
C GLU A 237 -0.89 -7.22 -11.20
N TYR A 238 -2.19 -7.35 -10.91
CA TYR A 238 -2.83 -6.66 -9.79
C TYR A 238 -3.94 -7.49 -9.16
N ILE A 239 -4.06 -7.40 -7.85
CA ILE A 239 -5.19 -7.96 -7.10
C ILE A 239 -5.59 -7.05 -5.95
N TRP A 240 -6.90 -6.88 -5.77
CA TRP A 240 -7.52 -6.23 -4.63
C TRP A 240 -8.62 -7.12 -4.06
N THR A 241 -8.85 -7.05 -2.74
CA THR A 241 -9.90 -7.82 -2.06
C THR A 241 -10.77 -6.95 -1.18
N ASN A 242 -12.05 -7.29 -1.08
CA ASN A 242 -13.03 -6.59 -0.26
C ASN A 242 -12.88 -6.85 1.25
N ARG A 243 -12.08 -7.87 1.63
CA ARG A 243 -11.85 -8.30 3.02
C ARG A 243 -13.13 -8.54 3.81
N ILE A 244 -14.18 -9.01 3.12
CA ILE A 244 -15.39 -9.43 3.82
C ILE A 244 -15.08 -10.59 4.77
N PRO A 245 -15.54 -10.53 6.03
CA PRO A 245 -15.38 -11.62 6.99
C PRO A 245 -15.92 -12.95 6.47
N ILE A 246 -15.25 -14.05 6.84
CA ILE A 246 -15.60 -15.40 6.36
C ILE A 246 -17.08 -15.71 6.62
N ASP A 247 -17.59 -15.42 7.82
CA ASP A 247 -18.96 -15.73 8.26
C ASP A 247 -20.06 -14.94 7.52
N GLN A 248 -19.71 -13.85 6.84
CA GLN A 248 -20.66 -13.00 6.11
C GLN A 248 -20.66 -13.25 4.60
N GLU A 249 -19.73 -14.05 4.10
CA GLU A 249 -19.51 -14.22 2.68
C GLU A 249 -20.56 -15.12 2.02
N ARG A 250 -21.46 -14.49 1.27
CA ARG A 250 -22.57 -15.15 0.55
C ARG A 250 -22.88 -14.41 -0.76
N LYS A 251 -23.78 -14.94 -1.59
CA LYS A 251 -24.08 -14.37 -2.92
C LYS A 251 -24.47 -12.90 -2.83
N LYS A 252 -25.32 -12.54 -1.87
CA LYS A 252 -25.84 -11.17 -1.67
C LYS A 252 -24.78 -10.17 -1.20
N THR A 253 -23.72 -10.61 -0.54
CA THR A 253 -22.65 -9.75 -0.03
C THR A 253 -21.42 -9.66 -0.96
N GLY A 254 -21.52 -10.26 -2.15
CA GLY A 254 -20.48 -10.18 -3.18
C GLY A 254 -20.26 -8.77 -3.72
N LEU A 255 -19.09 -8.58 -4.32
CA LEU A 255 -18.72 -7.36 -5.03
C LEU A 255 -19.67 -7.08 -6.20
N ARG A 256 -19.98 -5.79 -6.35
CA ARG A 256 -20.75 -5.21 -7.45
C ARG A 256 -19.97 -4.03 -8.01
N ILE A 257 -20.17 -3.77 -9.30
CA ILE A 257 -19.59 -2.62 -10.01
C ILE A 257 -20.65 -1.52 -10.01
N GLU A 258 -20.25 -0.28 -9.75
CA GLU A 258 -21.07 0.92 -9.95
C GLU A 258 -20.80 1.46 -11.37
N PRO A 259 -21.65 1.15 -12.37
CA PRO A 259 -21.31 1.41 -13.78
C PRO A 259 -21.28 2.90 -14.12
N SER A 260 -22.14 3.69 -13.49
CA SER A 260 -22.23 5.15 -13.69
C SER A 260 -21.01 5.92 -13.20
N GLU A 261 -20.16 5.28 -12.39
CA GLU A 261 -18.93 5.85 -11.85
C GLU A 261 -17.74 4.95 -12.16
N SER A 262 -17.78 4.20 -13.27
CA SER A 262 -16.64 3.38 -13.69
C SER A 262 -16.33 3.62 -15.16
N TYR A 263 -15.05 3.85 -15.47
CA TYR A 263 -14.58 4.07 -16.84
C TYR A 263 -13.14 3.57 -16.98
N VAL A 264 -12.80 3.12 -18.19
CA VAL A 264 -11.47 2.66 -18.56
C VAL A 264 -11.16 3.20 -19.95
N THR A 265 -9.98 3.76 -20.12
CA THR A 265 -9.46 4.18 -21.43
C THR A 265 -8.09 3.55 -21.65
N SER A 266 -7.89 3.00 -22.84
CA SER A 266 -6.62 2.42 -23.30
C SER A 266 -6.14 3.17 -24.53
N ASN A 267 -4.84 3.41 -24.64
CA ASN A 267 -4.21 3.93 -25.85
C ASN A 267 -3.41 2.81 -26.54
N GLY A 268 -3.33 2.85 -27.87
CA GLY A 268 -2.58 1.86 -28.68
C GLY A 268 -1.09 2.18 -28.82
N SER A 269 -0.38 2.54 -27.74
CA SER A 269 1.04 2.87 -27.76
C SER A 269 1.81 2.10 -26.66
N HIS A 270 3.01 1.62 -27.00
CA HIS A 270 3.65 0.47 -26.36
C HIS A 270 4.92 0.83 -25.58
N ASP A 271 4.97 0.34 -24.34
CA ASP A 271 6.12 -0.38 -23.75
C ASP A 271 5.81 -0.79 -22.29
N THR A 272 5.02 -0.01 -21.55
CA THR A 272 4.69 -0.31 -20.13
C THR A 272 3.19 -0.39 -19.83
N LEU A 273 2.82 -1.02 -18.71
CA LEU A 273 1.42 -1.05 -18.21
C LEU A 273 0.82 0.37 -18.07
N ASN A 274 1.67 1.38 -17.81
CA ASN A 274 1.27 2.77 -17.66
C ASN A 274 0.91 3.45 -18.98
N ASP A 275 1.50 2.98 -20.08
CA ASP A 275 1.24 3.49 -21.43
C ASP A 275 -0.02 2.83 -22.02
N LYS A 276 -0.27 1.57 -21.63
CA LYS A 276 -1.44 0.78 -22.06
C LYS A 276 -2.75 1.21 -21.40
N LEU A 277 -2.70 1.61 -20.12
CA LEU A 277 -3.86 2.15 -19.39
C LEU A 277 -3.79 3.67 -19.38
N ASN A 278 -4.59 4.38 -20.18
CA ASN A 278 -4.54 5.85 -20.25
C ASN A 278 -5.21 6.46 -19.00
N ASP A 279 -6.48 6.15 -18.75
CA ASP A 279 -7.20 6.45 -17.50
C ASP A 279 -7.99 5.21 -17.03
N PHE A 280 -8.02 4.99 -15.72
CA PHE A 280 -8.69 3.84 -15.12
C PHE A 280 -9.35 4.26 -13.82
N HIS A 281 -10.66 4.07 -13.75
CA HIS A 281 -11.44 4.27 -12.55
C HIS A 281 -12.53 3.19 -12.46
N LEU A 282 -12.42 2.33 -11.45
CA LEU A 282 -13.39 1.28 -11.18
C LEU A 282 -13.95 1.47 -9.78
N LYS A 283 -15.24 1.83 -9.67
CA LYS A 283 -15.94 1.90 -8.39
C LYS A 283 -16.67 0.59 -8.13
N VAL A 284 -16.30 -0.08 -7.04
CA VAL A 284 -16.94 -1.30 -6.56
C VAL A 284 -17.57 -1.10 -5.19
N TYR A 285 -18.63 -1.86 -4.90
CA TYR A 285 -19.28 -1.86 -3.59
C TYR A 285 -19.75 -3.25 -3.17
N TRP A 286 -19.94 -3.42 -1.87
CA TRP A 286 -20.44 -4.65 -1.24
C TRP A 286 -21.18 -4.31 0.06
N TYR A 287 -21.85 -5.32 0.64
CA TYR A 287 -22.58 -5.18 1.89
C TYR A 287 -21.91 -5.97 3.00
N GLU A 288 -21.84 -5.36 4.18
CA GLU A 288 -21.38 -5.98 5.42
C GLU A 288 -22.45 -5.81 6.50
N ARG A 289 -22.45 -6.70 7.49
CA ARG A 289 -23.30 -6.57 8.67
C ARG A 289 -22.86 -5.37 9.54
N LYS A 290 -23.84 -4.66 10.12
CA LYS A 290 -23.62 -3.59 11.11
C LYS A 290 -23.28 -4.17 12.49
N ASP A 291 -24.12 -5.07 12.99
CA ASP A 291 -24.01 -5.64 14.35
C ASP A 291 -23.40 -7.04 14.36
N LYS A 292 -22.38 -7.25 15.20
CA LYS A 292 -21.63 -8.53 15.28
C LYS A 292 -22.25 -9.54 16.26
N LYS A 293 -23.57 -9.52 16.47
CA LYS A 293 -24.25 -10.47 17.37
C LYS A 293 -24.26 -11.87 16.76
N GLU A 294 -24.08 -12.89 17.60
CA GLU A 294 -24.01 -14.31 17.18
C GLU A 294 -25.31 -14.82 16.55
N ASN A 295 -26.46 -14.22 16.88
CA ASN A 295 -27.76 -14.59 16.33
C ASN A 295 -28.17 -13.70 15.15
N ALA A 296 -27.44 -13.82 14.04
CA ALA A 296 -27.73 -13.05 12.84
C ALA A 296 -28.71 -13.77 11.91
N ASN A 297 -29.83 -13.11 11.60
CA ASN A 297 -30.83 -13.63 10.67
C ASN A 297 -30.44 -13.30 9.21
N ILE A 298 -29.69 -14.20 8.57
CA ILE A 298 -29.21 -14.07 7.18
C ILE A 298 -30.36 -13.76 6.21
N THR A 299 -31.53 -14.37 6.40
CA THR A 299 -32.70 -14.18 5.53
C THR A 299 -33.20 -12.74 5.57
N GLU A 300 -33.21 -12.12 6.75
CA GLU A 300 -33.63 -10.73 6.88
C GLU A 300 -32.59 -9.74 6.35
N GLU A 301 -31.30 -10.04 6.53
CA GLU A 301 -30.22 -9.25 5.93
C GLU A 301 -30.31 -9.27 4.40
N ASP A 302 -30.60 -10.44 3.82
CA ASP A 302 -30.69 -10.62 2.38
C ASP A 302 -31.90 -9.87 1.80
N LYS A 303 -33.05 -9.92 2.48
CA LYS A 303 -34.22 -9.11 2.13
C LYS A 303 -33.91 -7.62 2.18
N GLU A 304 -33.22 -7.17 3.21
CA GLU A 304 -32.87 -5.76 3.34
C GLU A 304 -31.88 -5.30 2.25
N ILE A 305 -30.92 -6.14 1.88
CA ILE A 305 -30.04 -5.87 0.73
C ILE A 305 -30.87 -5.76 -0.56
N ASP A 306 -31.82 -6.65 -0.78
CA ASP A 306 -32.69 -6.62 -1.96
C ASP A 306 -33.54 -5.36 -2.01
N ASP A 307 -34.13 -4.95 -0.89
CA ASP A 307 -34.89 -3.70 -0.79
C ASP A 307 -34.03 -2.46 -1.12
N ILE A 308 -32.75 -2.46 -0.72
CA ILE A 308 -31.82 -1.36 -1.03
C ILE A 308 -31.46 -1.35 -2.52
N GLU A 309 -31.14 -2.51 -3.09
CA GLU A 309 -30.76 -2.64 -4.50
C GLU A 309 -31.94 -2.29 -5.45
N GLU A 310 -33.16 -2.66 -5.05
CA GLU A 310 -34.39 -2.30 -5.76
C GLU A 310 -34.86 -0.85 -5.46
N ARG A 311 -34.06 -0.06 -4.72
CA ARG A 311 -34.36 1.33 -4.32
C ARG A 311 -35.66 1.49 -3.53
N LYS A 312 -36.16 0.41 -2.91
CA LYS A 312 -37.30 0.42 -1.99
C LYS A 312 -36.92 0.98 -0.63
N LYS A 313 -35.63 0.98 -0.29
CA LYS A 313 -35.10 1.45 0.99
C LYS A 313 -33.81 2.25 0.81
N ASP A 314 -33.68 3.37 1.51
CA ASP A 314 -32.41 4.13 1.56
C ASP A 314 -31.38 3.38 2.41
N ILE A 315 -30.13 3.35 1.95
CA ILE A 315 -29.01 2.76 2.68
C ILE A 315 -28.80 3.40 4.06
N LYS A 316 -29.14 4.70 4.20
CA LYS A 316 -29.04 5.43 5.47
C LYS A 316 -29.98 4.85 6.52
N ASP A 317 -31.13 4.37 6.09
CA ASP A 317 -32.17 3.76 6.94
C ASP A 317 -31.95 2.26 7.15
N SER A 318 -30.86 1.71 6.59
CA SER A 318 -30.54 0.30 6.81
C SER A 318 -30.21 0.06 8.28
N VAL A 319 -30.77 -0.97 8.88
CA VAL A 319 -30.53 -1.32 10.28
C VAL A 319 -29.49 -2.44 10.39
N LYS A 320 -29.52 -3.44 9.49
CA LYS A 320 -28.70 -4.66 9.64
C LYS A 320 -27.44 -4.65 8.80
N VAL A 321 -27.46 -3.98 7.66
CA VAL A 321 -26.35 -3.96 6.71
C VAL A 321 -25.81 -2.54 6.52
N LYS A 322 -24.55 -2.46 6.11
CA LYS A 322 -23.88 -1.22 5.70
C LYS A 322 -23.27 -1.45 4.33
N ARG A 323 -23.37 -0.45 3.46
CA ARG A 323 -22.69 -0.44 2.17
C ARG A 323 -21.24 -0.02 2.38
N LYS A 324 -20.34 -0.76 1.74
CA LYS A 324 -18.92 -0.45 1.63
C LYS A 324 -18.60 -0.21 0.18
N GLU A 325 -17.70 0.73 -0.06
CA GLU A 325 -17.28 1.10 -1.41
C GLU A 325 -15.77 1.26 -1.49
N LYS A 326 -15.23 1.05 -2.69
CA LYS A 326 -13.83 1.31 -3.04
C LYS A 326 -13.78 1.77 -4.49
N ALA A 327 -13.18 2.93 -4.71
CA ALA A 327 -12.68 3.33 -6.01
C ALA A 327 -11.26 2.77 -6.19
N ILE A 328 -11.04 2.03 -7.27
CA ILE A 328 -9.73 1.56 -7.73
C ILE A 328 -9.35 2.46 -8.90
N GLU A 329 -8.25 3.19 -8.76
CA GLU A 329 -7.78 4.14 -9.77
C GLU A 329 -6.52 3.61 -10.46
N LYS A 330 -6.18 4.18 -11.62
CA LYS A 330 -4.92 3.92 -12.35
C LYS A 330 -3.70 3.92 -11.42
N LYS A 331 -3.63 4.88 -10.49
CA LYS A 331 -2.55 4.99 -9.51
C LYS A 331 -2.46 3.78 -8.57
N ASP A 332 -3.59 3.15 -8.22
CA ASP A 332 -3.60 1.98 -7.34
C ASP A 332 -2.97 0.74 -8.01
N ILE A 333 -2.99 0.70 -9.35
CA ILE A 333 -2.46 -0.39 -10.17
C ILE A 333 -0.99 -0.16 -10.49
N ILE A 334 -0.65 1.06 -10.94
CA ILE A 334 0.67 1.38 -11.49
C ILE A 334 1.67 1.73 -10.40
N GLU A 335 1.22 2.40 -9.34
CA GLU A 335 2.12 2.78 -8.26
C GLU A 335 2.35 1.55 -7.39
N LYS A 336 3.56 0.98 -7.52
CA LYS A 336 4.01 -0.28 -6.91
C LYS A 336 3.54 -0.43 -5.47
N PHE A 337 3.65 0.63 -4.67
CA PHE A 337 3.21 0.68 -3.28
C PHE A 337 1.76 0.24 -3.04
N TYR A 338 0.81 0.77 -3.82
CA TYR A 338 -0.60 0.43 -3.66
C TYR A 338 -0.84 -1.02 -4.09
N ALA A 339 -0.21 -1.44 -5.20
CA ALA A 339 -0.27 -2.81 -5.68
C ALA A 339 0.22 -3.82 -4.63
N ILE A 340 1.36 -3.58 -3.97
CA ILE A 340 1.89 -4.48 -2.92
C ILE A 340 0.97 -4.50 -1.71
N ARG A 341 0.49 -3.33 -1.27
CA ARG A 341 -0.42 -3.26 -0.13
C ARG A 341 -1.69 -4.07 -0.41
N HIS A 342 -2.20 -4.02 -1.63
CA HIS A 342 -3.36 -4.81 -2.04
C HIS A 342 -3.03 -6.30 -2.19
N ALA A 343 -1.87 -6.65 -2.73
CA ALA A 343 -1.36 -8.02 -2.79
C ALA A 343 -1.20 -8.65 -1.40
N CYS A 344 -0.57 -7.98 -0.43
CA CYS A 344 -0.45 -8.49 0.94
C CYS A 344 -1.83 -8.74 1.57
N ARG A 345 -2.76 -7.79 1.40
CA ARG A 345 -4.15 -7.95 1.90
C ARG A 345 -4.89 -9.09 1.20
N ALA A 346 -4.58 -9.34 -0.06
CA ALA A 346 -5.12 -10.46 -0.80
C ALA A 346 -4.62 -11.79 -0.23
N LEU A 347 -3.32 -11.93 0.03
CA LEU A 347 -2.77 -13.14 0.67
C LEU A 347 -3.50 -13.50 1.97
N GLU A 348 -3.68 -12.51 2.85
CA GLU A 348 -4.35 -12.72 4.13
C GLU A 348 -5.81 -13.16 3.94
N HIS A 349 -6.52 -12.47 3.05
CA HIS A 349 -7.92 -12.77 2.71
C HIS A 349 -8.10 -14.17 2.14
N LEU A 350 -7.16 -14.61 1.30
CA LEU A 350 -7.15 -15.91 0.66
C LEU A 350 -6.79 -17.03 1.64
N ASN A 351 -5.75 -16.82 2.46
CA ASN A 351 -5.29 -17.79 3.44
C ASN A 351 -6.36 -18.09 4.50
N LYS A 352 -7.07 -17.05 4.96
CA LYS A 352 -8.24 -17.19 5.84
C LYS A 352 -9.29 -18.17 5.28
N ARG A 353 -9.54 -18.12 3.96
CA ARG A 353 -10.51 -19.02 3.30
C ARG A 353 -9.96 -20.42 3.13
N TYR A 354 -8.67 -20.56 2.83
CA TYR A 354 -7.99 -21.84 2.76
C TYR A 354 -8.09 -22.61 4.08
N ILE A 355 -7.73 -21.96 5.20
CA ILE A 355 -7.74 -22.57 6.54
C ILE A 355 -9.18 -22.88 7.01
N SER A 356 -10.17 -22.10 6.59
CA SER A 356 -11.59 -22.35 6.92
C SER A 356 -12.21 -23.60 6.24
N ASN A 357 -11.39 -24.51 5.67
CA ASN A 357 -11.80 -25.72 4.94
C ASN A 357 -12.71 -25.49 3.73
N ARG A 358 -12.86 -24.26 3.23
CA ARG A 358 -13.61 -23.99 1.98
C ARG A 358 -12.96 -24.59 0.74
N LEU A 359 -11.67 -24.89 0.82
CA LEU A 359 -10.84 -25.40 -0.27
C LEU A 359 -10.47 -26.89 -0.16
N ALA A 360 -10.63 -27.50 1.02
CA ALA A 360 -10.07 -28.82 1.36
C ALA A 360 -10.69 -30.00 0.59
N ASN A 361 -11.77 -29.80 -0.16
CA ASN A 361 -12.56 -30.89 -0.75
C ASN A 361 -12.33 -31.10 -2.26
N ASN A 362 -11.42 -30.37 -2.91
CA ASN A 362 -11.22 -30.49 -4.37
C ASN A 362 -9.77 -30.17 -4.81
N TYR A 363 -9.06 -31.19 -5.29
CA TYR A 363 -7.67 -31.09 -5.78
C TYR A 363 -7.47 -30.01 -6.86
N ILE A 364 -8.39 -29.91 -7.83
CA ILE A 364 -8.32 -28.91 -8.90
C ILE A 364 -8.42 -27.49 -8.33
N ARG A 365 -9.24 -27.29 -7.29
CA ARG A 365 -9.35 -25.99 -6.62
C ARG A 365 -8.11 -25.65 -5.82
N ILE A 366 -7.51 -26.63 -5.14
CA ILE A 366 -6.25 -26.45 -4.40
C ILE A 366 -5.15 -26.00 -5.35
N HIS A 367 -4.97 -26.69 -6.48
CA HIS A 367 -3.94 -26.33 -7.45
C HIS A 367 -4.14 -24.92 -8.04
N LYS A 368 -5.38 -24.55 -8.37
CA LYS A 368 -5.71 -23.19 -8.84
C LYS A 368 -5.44 -22.14 -7.76
N TYR A 369 -5.73 -22.45 -6.50
CA TYR A 369 -5.44 -21.59 -5.36
C TYR A 369 -3.93 -21.38 -5.20
N GLU A 370 -3.14 -22.46 -5.23
CA GLU A 370 -1.69 -22.40 -5.14
C GLU A 370 -1.07 -21.56 -6.26
N LYS A 371 -1.58 -21.69 -7.50
CA LYS A 371 -1.14 -20.88 -8.64
C LYS A 371 -1.34 -19.39 -8.39
N ILE A 372 -2.53 -18.99 -7.92
CA ILE A 372 -2.81 -17.58 -7.60
C ILE A 372 -1.95 -17.09 -6.42
N ILE A 373 -1.83 -17.87 -5.36
CA ILE A 373 -0.96 -17.53 -4.22
C ILE A 373 0.49 -17.36 -4.67
N GLY A 374 0.98 -18.21 -5.58
CA GLY A 374 2.29 -18.11 -6.21
C GLY A 374 2.49 -16.75 -6.88
N TYR A 375 1.56 -16.33 -7.73
CA TYR A 375 1.63 -15.01 -8.38
C TYR A 375 1.64 -13.85 -7.37
N ILE A 376 0.77 -13.89 -6.36
CA ILE A 376 0.70 -12.82 -5.36
C ILE A 376 2.00 -12.75 -4.53
N LYS A 377 2.53 -13.92 -4.12
CA LYS A 377 3.84 -14.01 -3.45
C LYS A 377 4.95 -13.43 -4.33
N HIS A 378 4.93 -13.72 -5.63
CA HIS A 378 5.91 -13.21 -6.59
C HIS A 378 5.86 -11.69 -6.75
N ILE A 379 4.66 -11.09 -6.80
CA ILE A 379 4.49 -9.62 -6.80
C ILE A 379 5.17 -8.99 -5.59
N ILE A 380 4.94 -9.54 -4.40
CA ILE A 380 5.51 -8.99 -3.15
C ILE A 380 7.02 -9.24 -3.09
N TRP A 381 7.48 -10.43 -3.45
CA TRP A 381 8.90 -10.79 -3.49
C TRP A 381 9.70 -9.89 -4.44
N LYS A 382 9.22 -9.70 -5.68
CA LYS A 382 9.86 -8.82 -6.67
C LYS A 382 10.09 -7.43 -6.12
N PHE A 383 9.10 -6.87 -5.43
CA PHE A 383 9.26 -5.56 -4.82
C PHE A 383 10.20 -5.54 -3.62
N ALA A 384 10.06 -6.50 -2.69
CA ALA A 384 10.93 -6.59 -1.53
C ALA A 384 12.41 -6.78 -1.93
N LYS A 385 12.67 -7.44 -3.07
CA LYS A 385 14.00 -7.65 -3.65
C LYS A 385 14.56 -6.40 -4.31
N HIS A 386 13.79 -5.72 -5.16
CA HIS A 386 14.29 -4.60 -5.97
C HIS A 386 14.15 -3.22 -5.31
N GLU A 387 13.24 -3.04 -4.34
CA GLU A 387 13.01 -1.78 -3.63
C GLU A 387 12.94 -1.97 -2.10
N PRO A 388 14.00 -2.50 -1.47
CA PRO A 388 13.98 -2.88 -0.06
C PRO A 388 13.70 -1.70 0.88
N GLU A 389 14.21 -0.50 0.59
CA GLU A 389 13.97 0.69 1.42
C GLU A 389 12.50 1.14 1.41
N ASN A 390 11.86 1.14 0.24
CA ASN A 390 10.44 1.45 0.11
C ASN A 390 9.58 0.36 0.80
N PHE A 391 10.03 -0.89 0.74
CA PHE A 391 9.37 -1.98 1.44
C PHE A 391 9.45 -1.83 2.97
N LYS A 392 10.58 -1.39 3.51
CA LYS A 392 10.71 -1.06 4.96
C LYS A 392 9.71 0.00 5.39
N LEU A 393 9.61 1.09 4.62
CA LEU A 393 8.64 2.17 4.85
C LEU A 393 7.19 1.64 4.87
N LEU A 394 6.86 0.79 3.90
CA LEU A 394 5.57 0.11 3.78
C LEU A 394 5.24 -0.73 5.02
N CYS A 395 6.20 -1.52 5.49
CA CYS A 395 6.03 -2.39 6.63
C CYS A 395 5.67 -1.60 7.89
N VAL A 396 6.25 -0.42 8.11
CA VAL A 396 5.92 0.41 9.28
C VAL A 396 4.57 1.09 9.18
N ARG A 397 4.16 1.49 7.98
CA ARG A 397 2.87 2.17 7.81
C ARG A 397 1.66 1.23 7.91
N TYR A 398 1.78 0.05 7.31
CA TYR A 398 0.65 -0.89 7.17
C TYR A 398 0.79 -2.17 7.96
N ASN A 399 1.90 -2.34 8.68
CA ASN A 399 2.22 -3.56 9.39
C ASN A 399 2.16 -4.78 8.46
N ILE A 400 2.92 -4.73 7.36
CA ILE A 400 2.99 -5.84 6.39
C ILE A 400 3.43 -7.13 7.08
N MET A 401 4.34 -7.06 8.06
CA MET A 401 4.80 -8.24 8.78
C MET A 401 3.64 -8.99 9.46
N LYS A 402 2.73 -8.28 10.13
CA LYS A 402 1.48 -8.88 10.65
C LYS A 402 0.70 -9.60 9.56
N ILE A 403 0.50 -8.95 8.42
CA ILE A 403 -0.27 -9.50 7.30
C ILE A 403 0.40 -10.78 6.78
N LEU A 404 1.72 -10.80 6.65
CA LEU A 404 2.48 -11.97 6.20
C LEU A 404 2.40 -13.13 7.19
N ILE A 405 2.45 -12.86 8.50
CA ILE A 405 2.25 -13.88 9.55
C ILE A 405 0.85 -14.48 9.45
N LEU A 406 -0.18 -13.65 9.34
CA LEU A 406 -1.57 -14.11 9.15
C LEU A 406 -1.78 -14.87 7.82
N SER A 407 -0.89 -14.67 6.84
CA SER A 407 -0.95 -15.30 5.52
C SER A 407 -0.14 -16.60 5.43
N ASP A 408 0.46 -17.06 6.53
CA ASP A 408 1.34 -18.25 6.56
C ASP A 408 2.45 -18.21 5.48
N CYS A 409 3.08 -17.03 5.34
CA CYS A 409 4.07 -16.76 4.29
C CYS A 409 5.51 -16.81 4.81
N ASP A 410 5.87 -17.90 5.49
CA ASP A 410 7.15 -18.05 6.20
C ASP A 410 8.39 -17.83 5.32
N HIS A 411 8.39 -18.32 4.08
CA HIS A 411 9.49 -18.09 3.14
C HIS A 411 9.71 -16.61 2.83
N LEU A 412 8.63 -15.86 2.64
CA LEU A 412 8.71 -14.43 2.36
C LEU A 412 9.13 -13.65 3.62
N ILE A 413 8.66 -14.07 4.80
CA ILE A 413 9.09 -13.51 6.08
C ILE A 413 10.60 -13.71 6.27
N LYS A 414 11.11 -14.93 6.06
CA LYS A 414 12.54 -15.24 6.12
C LYS A 414 13.34 -14.38 5.14
N PHE A 415 12.91 -14.31 3.88
CA PHE A 415 13.53 -13.46 2.87
C PHE A 415 13.60 -11.98 3.29
N ILE A 416 12.54 -11.45 3.90
CA ILE A 416 12.49 -10.05 4.35
C ILE A 416 13.44 -9.80 5.53
N LEU A 417 13.49 -10.72 6.49
CA LEU A 417 14.31 -10.59 7.69
C LEU A 417 15.81 -10.78 7.41
N PHE A 418 16.14 -11.77 6.58
CA PHE A 418 17.50 -12.29 6.42
C PHE A 418 18.07 -12.09 5.01
N GLY A 419 17.24 -11.82 4.02
CA GLY A 419 17.62 -11.75 2.60
C GLY A 419 17.50 -13.09 1.88
N ASP A 420 17.88 -13.11 0.60
CA ASP A 420 18.12 -14.37 -0.12
C ASP A 420 19.29 -15.07 0.60
N GLU A 421 19.01 -16.16 1.32
CA GLU A 421 20.00 -17.20 1.52
C GLU A 421 20.43 -17.58 0.10
N LYS A 422 21.65 -17.25 -0.29
CA LYS A 422 22.19 -17.86 -1.50
C LYS A 422 22.13 -19.36 -1.24
N LEU A 423 21.30 -20.07 -2.00
CA LEU A 423 21.64 -21.42 -2.41
C LEU A 423 22.97 -21.26 -3.17
N ASP A 424 24.08 -21.30 -2.43
CA ASP A 424 25.38 -21.64 -2.97
C ASP A 424 25.31 -23.16 -3.29
N ASP A 425 24.46 -23.54 -4.25
CA ASP A 425 24.58 -24.83 -4.93
C ASP A 425 25.99 -24.87 -5.52
N TYR A 426 26.72 -25.96 -5.23
CA TYR A 426 28.14 -26.25 -5.51
C TYR A 426 29.16 -26.09 -4.40
N ASN A 427 28.78 -25.96 -3.12
CA ASN A 427 29.68 -26.42 -2.06
C ASN A 427 28.90 -27.14 -0.95
N GLU A 428 28.88 -28.48 -1.05
CA GLU A 428 28.72 -29.37 0.11
C GLU A 428 29.85 -29.09 1.09
N ASN A 429 29.65 -28.07 1.92
CA ASN A 429 30.31 -27.90 3.20
C ASN A 429 29.50 -26.86 3.95
N PHE A 430 28.76 -27.32 4.98
CA PHE A 430 28.21 -26.50 6.05
C PHE A 430 29.37 -25.69 6.68
N LYS A 431 29.72 -24.56 6.06
CA LYS A 431 30.55 -23.53 6.69
C LYS A 431 29.62 -22.67 7.52
N GLY A 432 29.94 -22.61 8.81
CA GLY A 432 29.10 -22.11 9.88
C GLY A 432 28.38 -20.80 9.58
N GLN A 433 27.25 -20.63 10.27
CA GLN A 433 26.45 -19.43 10.39
C GLN A 433 27.26 -18.18 10.03
N LYS A 434 27.18 -17.75 8.75
CA LYS A 434 27.48 -16.34 8.46
C LYS A 434 26.52 -15.57 9.34
N GLU A 435 27.04 -14.69 10.19
CA GLU A 435 26.21 -13.73 10.91
C GLU A 435 25.37 -12.99 9.87
N VAL A 436 24.11 -13.41 9.73
CA VAL A 436 23.20 -12.77 8.79
C VAL A 436 22.79 -11.48 9.45
N GLU A 437 23.41 -10.37 9.07
CA GLU A 437 22.97 -9.07 9.52
C GLU A 437 21.48 -8.91 9.22
N PRO A 438 20.62 -8.69 10.23
CA PRO A 438 19.19 -8.59 10.02
C PRO A 438 18.91 -7.40 9.10
N ARG A 439 18.33 -7.69 7.92
CA ARG A 439 17.99 -6.65 6.94
C ARG A 439 16.81 -5.80 7.40
N TYR A 440 15.95 -6.38 8.23
CA TYR A 440 14.71 -5.77 8.68
C TYR A 440 14.37 -6.16 10.13
N ILE A 441 13.99 -5.16 10.92
CA ILE A 441 13.46 -5.36 12.28
C ILE A 441 11.98 -4.97 12.27
N PRO A 442 11.06 -5.93 12.50
CA PRO A 442 9.64 -5.63 12.62
C PRO A 442 9.36 -4.61 13.74
N SER A 443 8.53 -3.62 13.45
CA SER A 443 8.05 -2.69 14.46
C SER A 443 7.06 -3.38 15.40
N ASN A 444 7.16 -3.10 16.70
CA ASN A 444 6.21 -3.55 17.72
C ASN A 444 5.17 -2.47 18.05
N LYS A 445 5.34 -1.24 17.52
CA LYS A 445 4.36 -0.16 17.65
C LYS A 445 3.38 -0.13 16.48
N LEU A 446 2.11 0.03 16.83
CA LEU A 446 1.04 0.22 15.86
C LEU A 446 0.89 1.69 15.50
N TRP A 447 0.39 1.93 14.29
CA TRP A 447 -0.09 3.24 13.95
C TRP A 447 -1.24 3.65 14.90
N PRO A 448 -1.19 4.84 15.54
CA PRO A 448 -2.19 5.22 16.55
C PRO A 448 -3.63 5.14 16.02
N ARG A 449 -4.55 4.70 16.88
CA ARG A 449 -5.99 4.46 16.59
C ARG A 449 -6.30 3.25 15.70
N LYS A 450 -5.33 2.37 15.40
CA LYS A 450 -5.61 1.07 14.76
C LYS A 450 -5.58 -0.04 15.81
N LYS A 451 -6.58 -0.93 15.79
CA LYS A 451 -6.51 -2.20 16.52
C LYS A 451 -5.46 -3.09 15.86
N PHE A 452 -4.68 -3.83 16.67
CA PHE A 452 -3.68 -4.77 16.15
C PHE A 452 -4.39 -5.84 15.33
N LEU A 453 -5.26 -6.62 15.97
CA LEU A 453 -6.11 -7.63 15.36
C LEU A 453 -7.44 -7.03 14.92
N ILE A 454 -7.98 -7.59 13.85
CA ILE A 454 -9.30 -7.30 13.31
C ILE A 454 -10.07 -8.62 13.33
N ASP A 455 -11.26 -8.60 13.93
CA ASP A 455 -12.34 -9.57 13.80
C ASP A 455 -11.91 -11.03 13.61
N ASP A 456 -11.67 -11.45 12.37
CA ASP A 456 -11.42 -12.82 11.99
C ASP A 456 -9.94 -13.24 11.93
N ASP A 457 -9.02 -12.36 12.35
CA ASP A 457 -7.57 -12.58 12.32
C ASP A 457 -7.11 -13.80 13.12
N LEU A 458 -7.86 -14.27 14.12
CA LEU A 458 -7.50 -15.45 14.92
C LEU A 458 -8.41 -16.67 14.65
N TYR A 459 -9.21 -16.68 13.58
CA TYR A 459 -10.13 -17.79 13.30
C TYR A 459 -9.44 -19.10 12.94
N PHE A 460 -8.10 -19.10 12.81
CA PHE A 460 -7.29 -20.27 12.48
C PHE A 460 -7.45 -21.46 13.45
N ASN A 461 -7.84 -21.24 14.71
CA ASN A 461 -8.00 -22.33 15.69
C ASN A 461 -9.42 -22.93 15.78
N LYS A 462 -10.37 -22.45 14.97
CA LYS A 462 -11.74 -23.02 14.92
C LYS A 462 -11.84 -24.09 13.83
N GLY A 463 -11.14 -25.21 14.03
CA GLY A 463 -11.35 -26.39 13.19
C GLY A 463 -12.80 -26.88 13.28
N ASN A 464 -13.45 -27.08 12.13
CA ASN A 464 -14.72 -27.79 12.00
C ASN A 464 -15.87 -27.37 12.93
N GLY A 465 -16.26 -26.09 12.92
CA GLY A 465 -17.57 -25.66 13.46
C GLY A 465 -17.83 -25.96 14.95
N LYS A 466 -16.82 -26.44 15.68
CA LYS A 466 -16.81 -26.63 17.12
C LYS A 466 -15.47 -26.11 17.62
N PRO A 467 -15.41 -25.45 18.78
CA PRO A 467 -14.13 -25.17 19.41
C PRO A 467 -13.37 -26.48 19.50
N LYS A 468 -12.11 -26.54 19.03
CA LYS A 468 -11.19 -27.51 19.62
C LYS A 468 -11.04 -27.08 21.07
N ASP A 469 -11.82 -27.70 21.96
CA ASP A 469 -11.77 -27.46 23.41
C ASP A 469 -10.39 -27.77 24.01
N ASN A 470 -9.45 -28.28 23.20
CA ASN A 470 -8.13 -28.74 23.62
C ASN A 470 -7.00 -27.71 23.48
N ASP A 471 -7.23 -26.52 22.92
CA ASP A 471 -6.27 -25.40 23.01
C ASP A 471 -6.58 -24.46 24.20
N LYS A 472 -7.35 -24.96 25.18
CA LYS A 472 -7.46 -24.33 26.50
C LYS A 472 -6.23 -24.76 27.30
N LEU A 473 -5.25 -23.85 27.42
CA LEU A 473 -4.26 -23.94 28.50
C LEU A 473 -5.00 -24.22 29.82
N LYS A 474 -4.41 -25.02 30.69
CA LYS A 474 -4.90 -25.25 32.06
C LYS A 474 -5.04 -23.95 32.87
N ASP A 475 -4.49 -22.85 32.37
CA ASP A 475 -4.63 -21.51 32.89
C ASP A 475 -5.39 -20.65 31.87
N ASN A 476 -6.57 -20.18 32.27
CA ASN A 476 -7.62 -19.52 31.48
C ASN A 476 -7.24 -18.15 30.83
N GLU A 477 -6.00 -17.92 30.42
CA GLU A 477 -5.64 -16.69 29.72
C GLU A 477 -5.79 -16.85 28.20
N LYS A 478 -6.84 -16.26 27.63
CA LYS A 478 -6.91 -15.96 26.20
C LYS A 478 -5.81 -14.94 25.89
N ILE A 479 -4.64 -15.41 25.49
CA ILE A 479 -3.56 -14.54 25.03
C ILE A 479 -3.96 -13.99 23.66
N GLU A 480 -4.42 -12.74 23.63
CA GLU A 480 -4.61 -11.99 22.39
C GLU A 480 -3.31 -11.27 22.02
N PRO A 481 -2.66 -11.62 20.90
CA PRO A 481 -1.46 -10.91 20.44
C PRO A 481 -1.70 -9.41 20.28
N LYS A 482 -0.77 -8.60 20.79
CA LYS A 482 -0.80 -7.13 20.72
C LYS A 482 0.25 -6.56 19.76
N ASN A 483 1.26 -7.36 19.39
CA ASN A 483 2.32 -6.98 18.49
C ASN A 483 2.73 -8.15 17.56
N ASN A 484 3.62 -7.86 16.61
CA ASN A 484 4.06 -8.83 15.60
C ASN A 484 4.77 -10.05 16.20
N MET A 485 5.55 -9.85 17.26
CA MET A 485 6.29 -10.93 17.92
C MET A 485 5.35 -11.89 18.65
N GLU A 486 4.40 -11.35 19.43
CA GLU A 486 3.35 -12.16 20.08
C GLU A 486 2.50 -12.91 19.05
N LEU A 487 2.21 -12.30 17.90
CA LEU A 487 1.46 -12.94 16.83
C LEU A 487 2.25 -14.07 16.17
N ALA A 488 3.55 -13.87 15.93
CA ALA A 488 4.43 -14.89 15.39
C ALA A 488 4.53 -16.08 16.36
N ILE A 489 4.71 -15.83 17.66
CA ILE A 489 4.71 -16.87 18.70
C ILE A 489 3.36 -17.60 18.70
N TYR A 490 2.24 -16.87 18.68
CA TYR A 490 0.91 -17.45 18.61
C TYR A 490 0.74 -18.34 17.37
N HIS A 491 1.19 -17.89 16.21
CA HIS A 491 1.09 -18.63 14.94
C HIS A 491 1.97 -19.89 14.91
N CYS A 492 3.14 -19.86 15.56
CA CYS A 492 4.03 -21.03 15.62
C CYS A 492 3.65 -22.05 16.70
N ARG A 493 2.81 -21.68 17.68
CA ARG A 493 2.31 -22.61 18.71
C ARG A 493 1.48 -23.72 18.05
N GLY A 494 1.94 -24.97 18.15
CA GLY A 494 1.28 -26.16 17.61
C GLY A 494 1.75 -26.62 16.23
N LYS A 495 2.74 -25.95 15.62
CA LYS A 495 3.40 -26.36 14.36
C LYS A 495 4.69 -27.17 14.57
N SER A 496 4.95 -27.62 15.81
CA SER A 496 6.14 -28.38 16.21
C SER A 496 5.94 -29.89 16.17
#